data_AF-N6U9L6-F1
#
_entry.id   AF-N6U9L6-F1
#
_cell.length_a   1.000
_cell.length_b   1.000
_cell.length_c   1.000
_cell.angle_alpha   90.00
_cell.angle_beta   90.00
_cell.angle_gamma   90.00
#
_symmetry.space_group_name_H-M   'P 1'
#
loop_
_entity.id
_entity.type
_entity.pdbx_description
1 polymer ?
#
loop_
_entity_poly.entity_id
_entity_poly.type
_entity_poly.pdbx_seq_one_letter_code
_entity_poly.pdbx_strand_id
1 'polypeptide(L)'
;MDLIGQIRAFRSTPQQYWAQHGARKLGGTEWTSSTKRGNDIILSQERFLLSGNDTTEYYVPITYTVSSDVTKFSNTTVKAWLVPGGTLTLSNVLEDSSWIILNNRQSGFYRVNYDSSLWSAILAQLSSNHLVIDVLNRAQIVSDAYNYARAGRNGGYGTWNYTDAMLVLKYLENEVDYYPWYAAIIGNNHLLQRIGYDSEEGQKFTAWMLKLMQKVYSTVPFDTLDSSNQVYTMKQILILARVCRYGDADCISSAKRLFANYRQNGVRTVVYCNALRHSDDVQGDFDFLWQQYTQTKLSSEIMTIYSGLGCAENTTVLKWYLGQTINSTSGIRVQDFTSVWSYVYSSGKTGTLASLEYIEENYAALKDAYSNVGSLISGISNYIYDEEQLAKLSALSNITGLTLSHQTSVETALNSSANAITWAQLLKEDIVTYLDAEDAAAGVAMSRSSSCLLLFALLALLNRVFY
;
A
#
# COMPACT_ATOMS: atom_id res chain seq x y z
N MET A 1 -50.07 3.27 -15.80
CA MET A 1 -49.17 4.44 -15.92
C MET A 1 -47.80 3.88 -16.24
N ASP A 2 -47.34 4.16 -17.45
CA ASP A 2 -46.25 3.48 -18.12
C ASP A 2 -44.88 3.81 -17.48
N LEU A 3 -43.93 2.87 -17.54
CA LEU A 3 -42.56 2.98 -16.98
C LEU A 3 -41.81 4.21 -17.53
N ILE A 4 -42.25 4.71 -18.68
CA ILE A 4 -41.75 5.89 -19.39
C ILE A 4 -42.22 7.21 -18.74
N GLY A 5 -43.36 7.20 -18.03
CA GLY A 5 -43.94 8.38 -17.39
C GLY A 5 -43.22 8.81 -16.10
N GLN A 6 -42.62 7.87 -15.37
CA GLN A 6 -41.85 8.18 -14.16
C GLN A 6 -40.44 8.75 -14.47
N ILE A 7 -39.94 8.57 -15.69
CA ILE A 7 -38.63 9.08 -16.13
C ILE A 7 -38.69 10.57 -16.52
N ARG A 8 -39.87 11.12 -16.85
CA ARG A 8 -40.00 12.47 -17.43
C ARG A 8 -40.16 13.62 -16.44
N ALA A 9 -40.44 13.37 -15.16
CA ALA A 9 -40.58 14.42 -14.16
C ALA A 9 -39.23 14.66 -13.46
N PHE A 10 -38.33 15.41 -14.11
CA PHE A 10 -37.01 15.87 -13.62
C PHE A 10 -36.15 14.80 -12.94
N ARG A 11 -35.14 14.25 -13.62
CA ARG A 11 -33.92 13.72 -12.97
C ARG A 11 -32.86 13.41 -14.03
N SER A 12 -31.63 13.84 -13.77
CA SER A 12 -30.45 13.35 -14.47
C SER A 12 -30.48 11.82 -14.56
N THR A 13 -30.09 11.23 -15.70
CA THR A 13 -29.83 9.77 -15.75
C THR A 13 -28.84 9.40 -14.63
N PRO A 14 -28.78 8.16 -14.13
CA PRO A 14 -27.78 7.77 -13.12
C PRO A 14 -26.37 8.26 -13.50
N GLN A 15 -25.99 8.13 -14.77
CA GLN A 15 -24.75 8.65 -15.32
C GLN A 15 -24.58 10.17 -15.16
N GLN A 16 -25.62 10.96 -15.48
CA GLN A 16 -25.61 12.40 -15.26
C GLN A 16 -25.58 12.77 -13.76
N TYR A 17 -26.21 11.98 -12.90
CA TYR A 17 -26.21 12.19 -11.45
C TYR A 17 -24.81 11.97 -10.87
N TRP A 18 -24.16 10.86 -11.24
CA TRP A 18 -22.76 10.56 -10.91
C TRP A 18 -21.80 11.63 -11.44
N ALA A 19 -22.02 12.16 -12.64
CA ALA A 19 -21.19 13.23 -13.21
C ALA A 19 -21.36 14.57 -12.47
N GLN A 20 -22.58 14.91 -12.05
CA GLN A 20 -22.89 16.17 -11.36
C GLN A 20 -22.38 16.20 -9.91
N HIS A 21 -22.41 15.06 -9.23
CA HIS A 21 -22.01 14.92 -7.82
C HIS A 21 -20.59 14.34 -7.66
N GLY A 22 -19.87 14.18 -8.77
CA GLY A 22 -18.72 13.29 -8.90
C GLY A 22 -17.69 13.29 -7.77
N ALA A 23 -17.34 12.05 -7.38
CA ALA A 23 -16.23 11.63 -6.52
C ALA A 23 -14.89 12.36 -6.73
N ARG A 24 -14.63 12.95 -7.91
CA ARG A 24 -13.39 13.66 -8.22
C ARG A 24 -13.18 14.97 -7.47
N LYS A 25 -14.22 15.65 -6.99
CA LYS A 25 -14.05 16.95 -6.30
C LYS A 25 -13.69 16.82 -4.82
N LEU A 26 -13.90 15.66 -4.20
CA LEU A 26 -13.78 15.47 -2.74
C LEU A 26 -13.20 14.11 -2.30
N GLY A 27 -12.68 13.28 -3.22
CA GLY A 27 -11.91 12.08 -2.87
C GLY A 27 -12.70 10.93 -2.22
N GLY A 28 -14.03 10.93 -2.36
CA GLY A 28 -14.89 9.88 -1.79
C GLY A 28 -15.50 8.94 -2.84
N THR A 29 -15.53 7.65 -2.54
CA THR A 29 -16.32 6.62 -3.24
C THR A 29 -17.64 6.39 -2.50
N GLU A 30 -18.58 5.63 -3.04
CA GLU A 30 -19.70 5.15 -2.22
C GLU A 30 -19.29 3.96 -1.35
N TRP A 31 -19.92 3.85 -0.18
CA TRP A 31 -19.86 2.72 0.74
C TRP A 31 -21.19 2.00 0.70
N THR A 32 -21.19 0.70 0.39
CA THR A 32 -22.36 -0.15 0.62
C THR A 32 -22.11 -1.02 1.83
N SER A 33 -22.95 -0.89 2.87
CA SER A 33 -22.92 -1.79 4.02
C SER A 33 -23.92 -2.93 3.79
N SER A 34 -23.53 -4.15 4.14
CA SER A 34 -24.37 -5.34 4.01
C SER A 34 -24.58 -6.00 5.37
N THR A 35 -25.85 -6.08 5.77
CA THR A 35 -26.27 -6.68 7.04
C THR A 35 -27.09 -7.94 6.78
N LYS A 36 -26.69 -9.05 7.37
CA LYS A 36 -27.39 -10.33 7.32
C LYS A 36 -28.57 -10.33 8.29
N ARG A 37 -29.74 -10.72 7.81
CA ARG A 37 -30.95 -10.95 8.63
C ARG A 37 -31.58 -12.29 8.25
N GLY A 38 -31.25 -13.34 8.99
CA GLY A 38 -31.59 -14.71 8.58
C GLY A 38 -30.89 -15.05 7.26
N ASN A 39 -31.64 -15.37 6.22
CA ASN A 39 -31.14 -15.62 4.87
C ASN A 39 -31.18 -14.38 3.95
N ASP A 40 -31.70 -13.25 4.45
CA ASP A 40 -31.76 -12.00 3.70
C ASP A 40 -30.48 -11.18 3.91
N ILE A 41 -30.15 -10.38 2.90
CA ILE A 41 -29.10 -9.36 2.99
C ILE A 41 -29.72 -7.98 2.77
N ILE A 42 -29.56 -7.11 3.76
CA ILE A 42 -30.01 -5.72 3.70
C ILE A 42 -28.82 -4.84 3.35
N LEU A 43 -28.94 -4.11 2.25
CA LEU A 43 -27.94 -3.16 1.76
C LEU A 43 -28.38 -1.74 2.08
N SER A 44 -27.45 -0.96 2.61
CA SER A 44 -27.56 0.50 2.75
C SER A 44 -26.32 1.17 2.16
N GLN A 45 -26.42 2.47 1.92
CA GLN A 45 -25.31 3.27 1.41
C GLN A 45 -24.96 4.40 2.34
N GLU A 46 -23.70 4.77 2.33
CA GLU A 46 -23.24 6.07 2.79
C GLU A 46 -22.05 6.51 1.93
N ARG A 47 -21.67 7.78 2.01
CA ARG A 47 -20.48 8.24 1.29
C ARG A 47 -19.24 7.76 2.01
N PHE A 48 -18.29 7.11 1.32
CA PHE A 48 -16.97 6.78 1.87
C PHE A 48 -16.04 8.00 1.81
N LEU A 49 -15.51 8.41 2.94
CA LEU A 49 -14.52 9.47 3.09
C LEU A 49 -13.40 9.01 4.02
N LEU A 50 -12.17 9.49 3.78
CA LEU A 50 -11.08 9.26 4.72
C LEU A 50 -11.18 10.14 5.96
N SER A 51 -11.82 11.29 5.84
CA SER A 51 -12.12 12.24 6.91
C SER A 51 -13.25 13.18 6.48
N GLY A 52 -13.92 13.80 7.45
CA GLY A 52 -15.04 14.70 7.22
C GLY A 52 -16.39 14.01 7.22
N ASN A 53 -17.44 14.75 6.85
CA ASN A 53 -18.82 14.29 6.84
C ASN A 53 -19.51 14.75 5.55
N ASP A 54 -20.15 13.82 4.85
CA ASP A 54 -20.93 14.09 3.65
C ASP A 54 -22.02 13.02 3.52
N THR A 55 -23.26 13.46 3.37
CA THR A 55 -24.45 12.60 3.33
C THR A 55 -24.96 12.36 1.91
N THR A 56 -24.17 12.69 0.88
CA THR A 56 -24.55 12.46 -0.52
C THR A 56 -24.65 10.97 -0.81
N GLU A 57 -25.79 10.55 -1.34
CA GLU A 57 -26.11 9.19 -1.76
C GLU A 57 -26.32 9.13 -3.28
N TYR A 58 -26.01 8.00 -3.91
CA TYR A 58 -26.12 7.82 -5.36
C TYR A 58 -26.95 6.59 -5.72
N TYR A 59 -27.13 6.41 -7.03
CA TYR A 59 -27.71 5.21 -7.60
C TYR A 59 -26.60 4.18 -7.79
N VAL A 60 -26.60 3.14 -6.95
CA VAL A 60 -25.54 2.12 -6.91
C VAL A 60 -25.97 0.89 -7.70
N PRO A 61 -25.24 0.50 -8.77
CA PRO A 61 -25.53 -0.71 -9.53
C PRO A 61 -24.98 -1.94 -8.78
N ILE A 62 -25.87 -2.68 -8.11
CA ILE A 62 -25.49 -3.84 -7.31
C ILE A 62 -25.34 -5.08 -8.20
N THR A 63 -24.17 -5.70 -8.09
CA THR A 63 -23.86 -7.04 -8.58
C THR A 63 -23.37 -7.88 -7.41
N TYR A 64 -23.57 -9.19 -7.45
CA TYR A 64 -23.13 -10.07 -6.36
C TYR A 64 -22.98 -11.53 -6.79
N THR A 65 -22.21 -12.28 -6.02
CA THR A 65 -22.02 -13.73 -6.12
C THR A 65 -22.11 -14.35 -4.73
N VAL A 66 -22.68 -15.54 -4.63
CA VAL A 66 -22.84 -16.28 -3.36
C VAL A 66 -22.10 -17.62 -3.42
N SER A 67 -21.86 -18.22 -2.26
CA SER A 67 -21.04 -19.43 -2.16
C SER A 67 -21.61 -20.65 -2.89
N SER A 68 -22.93 -20.77 -3.08
CA SER A 68 -23.53 -21.84 -3.87
C SER A 68 -23.42 -21.63 -5.38
N ASP A 69 -23.03 -20.43 -5.83
CA ASP A 69 -23.06 -20.03 -7.24
C ASP A 69 -21.80 -19.27 -7.65
N VAL A 70 -20.65 -19.88 -7.37
CA VAL A 70 -19.31 -19.28 -7.55
C VAL A 70 -18.96 -18.99 -9.01
N THR A 71 -19.69 -19.56 -9.98
CA THR A 71 -19.44 -19.33 -11.41
C THR A 71 -19.87 -17.94 -11.88
N LYS A 72 -20.66 -17.21 -11.07
CA LYS A 72 -21.25 -15.92 -11.44
C LYS A 72 -20.38 -14.69 -11.21
N PHE A 73 -19.16 -14.81 -10.70
CA PHE A 73 -18.24 -13.65 -10.62
C PHE A 73 -18.00 -12.99 -11.99
N SER A 74 -18.05 -13.76 -13.08
CA SER A 74 -17.92 -13.25 -14.44
C SER A 74 -19.13 -12.43 -14.91
N ASN A 75 -20.29 -12.60 -14.28
CA ASN A 75 -21.50 -11.86 -14.61
C ASN A 75 -21.51 -10.52 -13.85
N THR A 76 -21.18 -9.45 -14.57
CA THR A 76 -21.18 -8.07 -14.09
C THR A 76 -22.45 -7.30 -14.48
N THR A 77 -23.49 -8.00 -14.96
CA THR A 77 -24.79 -7.38 -15.26
C THR A 77 -25.47 -6.96 -13.96
N VAL A 78 -25.95 -5.72 -13.91
CA VAL A 78 -26.63 -5.15 -12.74
C VAL A 78 -27.84 -6.01 -12.37
N LYS A 79 -27.86 -6.51 -11.13
CA LYS A 79 -28.95 -7.34 -10.60
C LYS A 79 -30.00 -6.49 -9.87
N ALA A 80 -29.57 -5.39 -9.25
CA ALA A 80 -30.44 -4.47 -8.53
C ALA A 80 -29.82 -3.07 -8.47
N TRP A 81 -30.64 -2.07 -8.20
CA TRP A 81 -30.18 -0.71 -7.94
C TRP A 81 -30.49 -0.34 -6.49
N LEU A 82 -29.47 0.05 -5.73
CA LEU A 82 -29.65 0.74 -4.47
C LEU A 82 -29.84 2.22 -4.79
N VAL A 83 -30.95 2.80 -4.34
CA VAL A 83 -31.35 4.18 -4.66
C VAL A 83 -31.09 5.11 -3.48
N PRO A 84 -30.88 6.42 -3.72
CA PRO A 84 -30.77 7.40 -2.63
C PRO A 84 -32.00 7.39 -1.72
N GLY A 85 -31.77 7.50 -0.42
CA GLY A 85 -32.76 7.54 0.65
C GLY A 85 -33.38 6.17 0.99
N GLY A 86 -32.87 5.09 0.42
CA GLY A 86 -33.44 3.75 0.53
C GLY A 86 -32.47 2.68 1.02
N THR A 87 -33.04 1.57 1.46
CA THR A 87 -32.32 0.30 1.65
C THR A 87 -32.77 -0.69 0.57
N LEU A 88 -31.92 -1.66 0.25
CA LEU A 88 -32.23 -2.73 -0.69
C LEU A 88 -32.14 -4.07 0.03
N THR A 89 -33.22 -4.85 0.03
CA THR A 89 -33.21 -6.20 0.59
C THR A 89 -33.05 -7.23 -0.53
N LEU A 90 -31.99 -8.03 -0.45
CA LEU A 90 -31.80 -9.23 -1.26
C LEU A 90 -32.40 -10.42 -0.50
N SER A 91 -33.66 -10.74 -0.80
CA SER A 91 -34.42 -11.76 -0.08
C SER A 91 -33.88 -13.17 -0.34
N ASN A 92 -33.71 -13.93 0.75
CA ASN A 92 -33.37 -15.35 0.79
C ASN A 92 -32.11 -15.73 0.00
N VAL A 93 -31.20 -14.77 -0.18
CA VAL A 93 -30.00 -14.92 -1.02
C VAL A 93 -28.96 -15.86 -0.39
N LEU A 94 -29.06 -16.10 0.93
CA LEU A 94 -28.18 -16.99 1.68
C LEU A 94 -28.82 -18.35 2.05
N GLU A 95 -29.97 -18.72 1.49
CA GLU A 95 -30.65 -19.99 1.84
C GLU A 95 -29.72 -21.20 1.77
N ASP A 96 -29.03 -21.35 0.64
CA ASP A 96 -28.06 -22.42 0.38
C ASP A 96 -26.62 -21.89 0.38
N SER A 97 -26.36 -20.72 0.98
CA SER A 97 -25.06 -20.04 0.89
C SER A 97 -24.53 -19.52 2.22
N SER A 98 -23.24 -19.76 2.46
CA SER A 98 -22.54 -19.32 3.66
C SER A 98 -22.04 -17.87 3.58
N TRP A 99 -21.71 -17.39 2.38
CA TRP A 99 -21.19 -16.04 2.16
C TRP A 99 -21.75 -15.43 0.87
N ILE A 100 -21.71 -14.09 0.81
CA ILE A 100 -22.02 -13.27 -0.36
C ILE A 100 -20.85 -12.30 -0.57
N ILE A 101 -20.50 -12.06 -1.83
CA ILE A 101 -19.56 -11.02 -2.24
C ILE A 101 -20.29 -10.09 -3.20
N LEU A 102 -20.32 -8.80 -2.89
CA LEU A 102 -20.89 -7.78 -3.75
C LEU A 102 -19.83 -7.19 -4.69
N ASN A 103 -20.28 -6.47 -5.72
CA ASN A 103 -19.45 -5.81 -6.71
C ASN A 103 -18.56 -6.81 -7.49
N ASN A 104 -19.18 -7.74 -8.22
CA ASN A 104 -18.48 -8.71 -9.06
C ASN A 104 -17.40 -8.05 -9.92
N ARG A 105 -16.16 -8.52 -9.80
CA ARG A 105 -14.96 -8.01 -10.47
C ARG A 105 -14.69 -6.51 -10.27
N GLN A 106 -15.20 -5.94 -9.19
CA GLN A 106 -15.12 -4.52 -8.88
C GLN A 106 -15.62 -3.64 -10.04
N SER A 107 -16.62 -4.10 -10.80
CA SER A 107 -17.13 -3.40 -11.99
C SER A 107 -17.88 -2.10 -11.66
N GLY A 108 -18.39 -1.99 -10.44
CA GLY A 108 -19.04 -0.79 -9.91
C GLY A 108 -18.08 0.10 -9.12
N PHE A 109 -18.31 1.41 -9.17
CA PHE A 109 -17.46 2.42 -8.51
C PHE A 109 -17.86 2.67 -7.05
N TYR A 110 -17.81 1.62 -6.22
CA TYR A 110 -18.14 1.66 -4.80
C TYR A 110 -17.33 0.63 -4.02
N ARG A 111 -17.15 0.88 -2.72
CA ARG A 111 -16.53 -0.03 -1.75
C ARG A 111 -17.61 -0.83 -1.03
N VAL A 112 -17.26 -2.03 -0.58
CA VAL A 112 -18.21 -2.93 0.06
C VAL A 112 -17.75 -3.31 1.46
N ASN A 113 -18.61 -3.07 2.44
CA ASN A 113 -18.43 -3.55 3.79
C ASN A 113 -19.50 -4.58 4.16
N TYR A 114 -19.09 -5.48 5.03
CA TYR A 114 -19.90 -6.58 5.51
C TYR A 114 -20.05 -6.46 7.03
N ASP A 115 -21.13 -7.01 7.58
CA ASP A 115 -21.20 -7.20 9.03
C ASP A 115 -20.20 -8.26 9.51
N SER A 116 -20.05 -8.40 10.83
CA SER A 116 -19.09 -9.33 11.44
C SER A 116 -19.32 -10.79 11.05
N SER A 117 -20.59 -11.21 10.86
CA SER A 117 -20.93 -12.58 10.50
C SER A 117 -20.53 -12.90 9.06
N LEU A 118 -20.76 -11.95 8.14
CA LEU A 118 -20.40 -12.06 6.74
C LEU A 118 -18.89 -11.95 6.55
N TRP A 119 -18.22 -11.02 7.24
CA TRP A 119 -16.75 -10.95 7.26
C TRP A 119 -16.15 -12.27 7.73
N SER A 120 -16.65 -12.85 8.82
CA SER A 120 -16.17 -14.14 9.33
C SER A 120 -16.30 -15.25 8.27
N ALA A 121 -17.43 -15.31 7.56
CA ALA A 121 -17.65 -16.29 6.50
C ALA A 121 -16.73 -16.08 5.28
N ILE A 122 -16.49 -14.82 4.89
CA ILE A 122 -15.55 -14.47 3.81
C ILE A 122 -14.12 -14.84 4.20
N LEU A 123 -13.70 -14.53 5.43
CA LEU A 123 -12.36 -14.86 5.93
C LEU A 123 -12.13 -16.38 6.01
N ALA A 124 -13.15 -17.13 6.42
CA ALA A 124 -13.12 -18.59 6.40
C ALA A 124 -12.95 -19.13 4.97
N GLN A 125 -13.64 -18.55 3.99
CA GLN A 125 -13.47 -18.92 2.57
C GLN A 125 -12.06 -18.58 2.06
N LEU A 126 -11.57 -17.37 2.33
CA LEU A 126 -10.22 -16.93 1.91
C LEU A 126 -9.14 -17.83 2.50
N SER A 127 -9.25 -18.19 3.78
CA SER A 127 -8.28 -19.03 4.45
C SER A 127 -8.32 -20.50 3.98
N SER A 128 -9.52 -21.04 3.74
CA SER A 128 -9.68 -22.43 3.30
C SER A 128 -9.36 -22.63 1.81
N ASN A 129 -9.87 -21.75 0.95
CA ASN A 129 -9.61 -21.75 -0.48
C ASN A 129 -9.95 -20.37 -1.08
N HIS A 130 -8.97 -19.46 -1.08
CA HIS A 130 -9.13 -18.13 -1.67
C HIS A 130 -9.47 -18.16 -3.17
N LEU A 131 -9.05 -19.19 -3.93
CA LEU A 131 -9.26 -19.26 -5.39
C LEU A 131 -10.74 -19.40 -5.80
N VAL A 132 -11.63 -19.71 -4.85
CA VAL A 132 -13.09 -19.69 -5.09
C VAL A 132 -13.59 -18.27 -5.37
N ILE A 133 -12.94 -17.25 -4.82
CA ILE A 133 -13.27 -15.84 -5.00
C ILE A 133 -12.44 -15.30 -6.16
N ASP A 134 -13.08 -14.63 -7.12
CA ASP A 134 -12.40 -14.04 -8.29
C ASP A 134 -11.27 -13.09 -7.85
N VAL A 135 -10.14 -13.15 -8.56
CA VAL A 135 -8.91 -12.41 -8.25
C VAL A 135 -9.12 -10.90 -8.08
N LEU A 136 -10.05 -10.30 -8.84
CA LEU A 136 -10.35 -8.87 -8.73
C LEU A 136 -11.17 -8.56 -7.48
N ASN A 137 -12.06 -9.47 -7.07
CA ASN A 137 -12.78 -9.34 -5.80
C ASN A 137 -11.86 -9.54 -4.60
N ARG A 138 -10.87 -10.45 -4.67
CA ARG A 138 -9.84 -10.58 -3.63
C ARG A 138 -9.00 -9.31 -3.49
N ALA A 139 -8.64 -8.68 -4.61
CA ALA A 139 -7.97 -7.38 -4.62
C ALA A 139 -8.84 -6.26 -4.04
N GLN A 140 -10.13 -6.25 -4.35
CA GLN A 140 -11.09 -5.32 -3.76
C GLN A 140 -11.17 -5.51 -2.24
N ILE A 141 -11.32 -6.74 -1.74
CA ILE A 141 -11.40 -7.04 -0.29
C ILE A 141 -10.18 -6.49 0.44
N VAL A 142 -8.98 -6.74 -0.08
CA VAL A 142 -7.72 -6.23 0.49
C VAL A 142 -7.70 -4.69 0.47
N SER A 143 -8.05 -4.08 -0.66
CA SER A 143 -8.11 -2.62 -0.80
C SER A 143 -9.12 -1.99 0.17
N ASP A 144 -10.31 -2.55 0.28
CA ASP A 144 -11.39 -2.05 1.13
C ASP A 144 -10.98 -2.17 2.62
N ALA A 145 -10.36 -3.28 3.03
CA ALA A 145 -9.86 -3.47 4.40
C ALA A 145 -8.88 -2.36 4.87
N TYR A 146 -7.86 -2.02 4.07
CA TYR A 146 -6.95 -0.91 4.42
C TYR A 146 -7.67 0.44 4.49
N ASN A 147 -8.61 0.68 3.56
CA ASN A 147 -9.31 1.94 3.50
C ASN A 147 -10.30 2.10 4.67
N TYR A 148 -10.92 1.02 5.13
CA TYR A 148 -11.74 1.00 6.34
C TYR A 148 -10.91 1.19 7.60
N ALA A 149 -9.80 0.47 7.76
CA ALA A 149 -8.90 0.69 8.89
C ALA A 149 -8.41 2.15 8.99
N ARG A 150 -8.10 2.76 7.84
CA ARG A 150 -7.69 4.16 7.77
C ARG A 150 -8.81 5.13 8.12
N ALA A 151 -10.03 4.90 7.61
CA ALA A 151 -11.16 5.79 7.85
C ALA A 151 -11.73 5.65 9.27
N GLY A 152 -11.78 4.42 9.80
CA GLY A 152 -12.15 4.07 11.18
C GLY A 152 -11.41 4.89 12.22
N ARG A 153 -10.09 4.99 12.05
CA ARG A 153 -9.22 5.78 12.94
C ARG A 153 -9.40 7.30 12.84
N ASN A 154 -10.12 7.79 11.82
CA ASN A 154 -10.46 9.21 11.65
C ASN A 154 -11.89 9.53 12.11
N GLY A 155 -12.55 8.62 12.84
CA GLY A 155 -13.88 8.83 13.40
C GLY A 155 -15.04 8.60 12.43
N GLY A 156 -14.80 7.99 11.27
CA GLY A 156 -15.84 7.52 10.34
C GLY A 156 -15.92 6.00 10.27
N TYR A 157 -17.05 5.43 9.85
CA TYR A 157 -17.18 4.03 9.39
C TYR A 157 -16.93 2.92 10.43
N GLY A 158 -17.39 3.12 11.67
CA GLY A 158 -17.49 2.07 12.69
C GLY A 158 -16.20 1.83 13.49
N THR A 159 -16.02 0.60 13.98
CA THR A 159 -14.90 0.20 14.87
C THR A 159 -13.66 -0.32 14.12
N TRP A 160 -13.63 -0.23 12.78
CA TRP A 160 -12.55 -0.79 11.97
C TRP A 160 -11.21 -0.16 12.32
N ASN A 161 -10.20 -1.00 12.51
CA ASN A 161 -8.84 -0.60 12.81
C ASN A 161 -7.81 -1.46 12.04
N TYR A 162 -6.51 -1.25 12.25
CA TYR A 162 -5.51 -2.00 11.51
C TYR A 162 -5.42 -3.47 11.94
N THR A 163 -5.85 -3.84 13.16
CA THR A 163 -6.00 -5.25 13.57
C THR A 163 -7.01 -5.97 12.67
N ASP A 164 -8.16 -5.33 12.38
CA ASP A 164 -9.17 -5.88 11.47
C ASP A 164 -8.62 -6.06 10.05
N ALA A 165 -7.89 -5.06 9.53
CA ALA A 165 -7.25 -5.17 8.24
C ALA A 165 -6.21 -6.31 8.22
N MET A 166 -5.40 -6.46 9.26
CA MET A 166 -4.39 -7.52 9.35
C MET A 166 -5.00 -8.92 9.42
N LEU A 167 -6.16 -9.09 10.07
CA LEU A 167 -6.93 -10.33 10.01
C LEU A 167 -7.33 -10.68 8.56
N VAL A 168 -7.73 -9.69 7.75
CA VAL A 168 -7.99 -9.90 6.32
C VAL A 168 -6.72 -10.29 5.58
N LEU A 169 -5.61 -9.58 5.81
CA LEU A 169 -4.37 -9.79 5.07
C LEU A 169 -3.73 -11.16 5.33
N LYS A 170 -4.05 -11.83 6.44
CA LYS A 170 -3.48 -13.12 6.81
C LYS A 170 -3.58 -14.18 5.70
N TYR A 171 -4.67 -14.23 4.93
CA TYR A 171 -4.81 -15.22 3.84
C TYR A 171 -3.76 -15.04 2.72
N LEU A 172 -3.13 -13.87 2.61
CA LEU A 172 -2.14 -13.59 1.57
C LEU A 172 -0.93 -14.53 1.62
N GLU A 173 -0.67 -15.21 2.75
CA GLU A 173 0.32 -16.30 2.83
C GLU A 173 0.12 -17.36 1.74
N ASN A 174 -1.12 -17.53 1.26
CA ASN A 174 -1.48 -18.49 0.23
C ASN A 174 -1.63 -17.88 -1.18
N GLU A 175 -1.63 -16.56 -1.29
CA GLU A 175 -1.90 -15.82 -2.52
C GLU A 175 -0.66 -15.67 -3.41
N VAL A 176 -0.83 -15.79 -4.72
CA VAL A 176 0.26 -15.65 -5.71
C VAL A 176 -0.10 -14.78 -6.91
N ASP A 177 -1.33 -14.29 -6.99
CA ASP A 177 -1.80 -13.43 -8.07
C ASP A 177 -1.38 -11.97 -7.88
N TYR A 178 -1.20 -11.27 -9.00
CA TYR A 178 -0.73 -9.89 -9.02
C TYR A 178 -1.67 -8.92 -8.30
N TYR A 179 -2.97 -8.94 -8.59
CA TYR A 179 -3.89 -7.88 -8.18
C TYR A 179 -4.10 -7.78 -6.66
N PRO A 180 -4.27 -8.89 -5.91
CA PRO A 180 -4.37 -8.82 -4.45
C PRO A 180 -3.08 -8.31 -3.80
N TRP A 181 -1.91 -8.76 -4.27
CA TRP A 181 -0.62 -8.27 -3.80
C TRP A 181 -0.40 -6.80 -4.14
N TYR A 182 -0.83 -6.34 -5.31
CA TYR A 182 -0.79 -4.93 -5.69
C TYR A 182 -1.62 -4.06 -4.74
N ALA A 183 -2.85 -4.49 -4.41
CA ALA A 183 -3.68 -3.82 -3.41
C ALA A 183 -3.01 -3.80 -2.03
N ALA A 184 -2.45 -4.94 -1.60
CA ALA A 184 -1.75 -5.06 -0.31
C ALA A 184 -0.56 -4.10 -0.22
N ILE A 185 0.26 -4.05 -1.26
CA ILE A 185 1.48 -3.24 -1.29
C ILE A 185 1.17 -1.74 -1.30
N ILE A 186 0.07 -1.31 -1.94
CA ILE A 186 -0.40 0.09 -1.84
C ILE A 186 -0.75 0.43 -0.39
N GLY A 187 -1.52 -0.44 0.28
CA GLY A 187 -1.88 -0.28 1.69
C GLY A 187 -0.65 -0.23 2.60
N ASN A 188 0.28 -1.17 2.41
CA ASN A 188 1.54 -1.24 3.15
C ASN A 188 2.39 0.01 3.02
N ASN A 189 2.49 0.57 1.80
CA ASN A 189 3.26 1.79 1.58
C ASN A 189 2.71 2.95 2.38
N HIS A 190 1.39 3.13 2.35
CA HIS A 190 0.75 4.19 3.14
C HIS A 190 0.98 3.96 4.64
N LEU A 191 0.84 2.72 5.11
CA LEU A 191 1.05 2.40 6.51
C LEU A 191 2.49 2.68 6.96
N LEU A 192 3.47 2.15 6.23
CA LEU A 192 4.90 2.31 6.50
C LEU A 192 5.39 3.75 6.36
N GLN A 193 4.78 4.53 5.46
CA GLN A 193 5.01 5.96 5.36
C GLN A 193 4.61 6.70 6.65
N ARG A 194 3.63 6.18 7.40
CA ARG A 194 3.09 6.82 8.60
C ARG A 194 3.73 6.33 9.89
N ILE A 195 3.92 5.02 10.03
CA ILE A 195 4.56 4.45 11.23
C ILE A 195 6.09 4.48 11.18
N GLY A 196 6.65 4.77 10.01
CA GLY A 196 8.07 4.72 9.74
C GLY A 196 8.53 3.35 9.30
N TYR A 197 9.29 3.29 8.21
CA TYR A 197 9.88 2.04 7.76
C TYR A 197 10.97 1.54 8.74
N ASP A 198 11.79 2.46 9.23
CA ASP A 198 12.95 2.18 10.09
C ASP A 198 12.59 2.18 11.59
N SER A 199 11.31 2.40 11.94
CA SER A 199 10.84 2.29 13.32
C SER A 199 10.75 0.84 13.77
N GLU A 200 10.74 0.61 15.08
CA GLU A 200 10.56 -0.73 15.63
C GLU A 200 9.27 -1.39 15.12
N GLU A 201 8.17 -0.65 15.11
CA GLU A 201 6.87 -1.16 14.64
C GLU A 201 6.87 -1.41 13.13
N GLY A 202 7.53 -0.54 12.36
CA GLY A 202 7.74 -0.72 10.93
C GLY A 202 8.49 -2.01 10.61
N GLN A 203 9.58 -2.29 11.34
CA GLN A 203 10.38 -3.51 11.18
C GLN A 203 9.61 -4.77 11.58
N LYS A 204 8.83 -4.73 12.68
CA LYS A 204 7.93 -5.84 13.05
C LYS A 204 6.91 -6.12 11.95
N PHE A 205 6.30 -5.07 11.41
CA PHE A 205 5.33 -5.18 10.32
C PHE A 205 5.93 -5.74 9.03
N THR A 206 7.10 -5.26 8.59
CA THR A 206 7.76 -5.74 7.37
C THR A 206 8.23 -7.18 7.51
N ALA A 207 8.71 -7.59 8.69
CA ALA A 207 9.06 -8.98 8.98
C ALA A 207 7.83 -9.90 8.90
N TRP A 208 6.68 -9.49 9.43
CA TRP A 208 5.43 -10.23 9.27
C TRP A 208 4.97 -10.28 7.81
N MET A 209 5.04 -9.18 7.07
CA MET A 209 4.72 -9.15 5.64
C MET A 209 5.64 -10.08 4.83
N LEU A 210 6.94 -10.14 5.15
CA LEU A 210 7.87 -11.08 4.51
C LEU A 210 7.43 -12.54 4.70
N LYS A 211 6.96 -12.92 5.90
CA LYS A 211 6.43 -14.27 6.14
C LYS A 211 5.27 -14.57 5.19
N LEU A 212 4.33 -13.64 5.02
CA LEU A 212 3.20 -13.80 4.08
C LEU A 212 3.68 -13.87 2.62
N MET A 213 4.75 -13.17 2.27
CA MET A 213 5.24 -13.06 0.90
C MET A 213 6.05 -14.28 0.43
N GLN A 214 6.44 -15.21 1.30
CA GLN A 214 7.33 -16.32 0.95
C GLN A 214 6.80 -17.14 -0.24
N LYS A 215 5.50 -17.48 -0.23
CA LYS A 215 4.89 -18.27 -1.29
C LYS A 215 4.93 -17.54 -2.63
N VAL A 216 4.48 -16.28 -2.69
CA VAL A 216 4.51 -15.51 -3.94
C VAL A 216 5.93 -15.24 -4.42
N TYR A 217 6.87 -15.01 -3.50
CA TYR A 217 8.28 -14.78 -3.82
C TYR A 217 8.90 -15.98 -4.55
N SER A 218 8.57 -17.21 -4.11
CA SER A 218 9.01 -18.44 -4.78
C SER A 218 8.53 -18.55 -6.24
N THR A 219 7.53 -17.78 -6.66
CA THR A 219 7.00 -17.76 -8.03
C THR A 219 7.65 -16.71 -8.94
N VAL A 220 8.59 -15.90 -8.44
CA VAL A 220 9.18 -14.77 -9.16
C VAL A 220 10.73 -14.78 -9.11
N PRO A 221 11.41 -15.62 -9.91
CA PRO A 221 12.87 -15.66 -9.98
C PRO A 221 13.51 -14.31 -10.37
N PHE A 222 14.77 -14.07 -10.01
CA PHE A 222 15.46 -12.80 -10.28
C PHE A 222 16.01 -12.64 -11.70
N ASP A 223 16.28 -13.76 -12.36
CA ASP A 223 17.10 -13.87 -13.58
C ASP A 223 16.26 -14.08 -14.85
N THR A 224 15.05 -14.61 -14.74
CA THR A 224 14.16 -14.87 -15.88
C THR A 224 12.98 -13.91 -15.91
N LEU A 225 12.89 -13.07 -16.93
CA LEU A 225 11.70 -12.27 -17.21
C LEU A 225 10.86 -12.93 -18.29
N ASP A 226 9.56 -13.07 -18.02
CA ASP A 226 8.59 -13.45 -19.04
C ASP A 226 8.01 -12.20 -19.68
N SER A 227 8.69 -11.70 -20.72
CA SER A 227 8.24 -10.53 -21.49
C SER A 227 6.96 -10.78 -22.30
N SER A 228 6.49 -12.03 -22.42
CA SER A 228 5.24 -12.36 -23.11
C SER A 228 4.01 -12.18 -22.22
N ASN A 229 4.19 -12.15 -20.90
CA ASN A 229 3.13 -11.97 -19.92
C ASN A 229 3.36 -10.69 -19.10
N GLN A 230 2.69 -9.61 -19.50
CA GLN A 230 2.80 -8.31 -18.85
C GLN A 230 2.38 -8.35 -17.37
N VAL A 231 1.32 -9.09 -17.02
CA VAL A 231 0.84 -9.19 -15.63
C VAL A 231 1.86 -9.92 -14.76
N TYR A 232 2.46 -10.99 -15.29
CA TYR A 232 3.55 -11.68 -14.60
C TYR A 232 4.78 -10.78 -14.43
N THR A 233 5.19 -10.05 -15.46
CA THR A 233 6.31 -9.10 -15.37
C THR A 233 6.05 -8.04 -14.29
N MET A 234 4.82 -7.48 -14.23
CA MET A 234 4.43 -6.55 -13.18
C MET A 234 4.46 -7.20 -11.79
N LYS A 235 3.98 -8.44 -11.65
CA LYS A 235 4.09 -9.21 -10.40
C LYS A 235 5.53 -9.37 -9.96
N GLN A 236 6.40 -9.80 -10.87
CA GLN A 236 7.80 -10.01 -10.58
C GLN A 236 8.48 -8.73 -10.07
N ILE A 237 8.33 -7.62 -10.79
CA ILE A 237 8.90 -6.32 -10.36
C ILE A 237 8.34 -5.91 -9.00
N LEU A 238 7.02 -6.00 -8.83
CA LEU A 238 6.32 -5.60 -7.61
C LEU A 238 6.80 -6.40 -6.39
N ILE A 239 6.84 -7.74 -6.50
CA ILE A 239 7.20 -8.63 -5.40
C ILE A 239 8.70 -8.53 -5.09
N LEU A 240 9.57 -8.59 -6.10
CA LEU A 240 11.02 -8.47 -5.89
C LEU A 240 11.39 -7.12 -5.25
N ALA A 241 10.76 -6.02 -5.68
CA ALA A 241 10.98 -4.70 -5.09
C ALA A 241 10.65 -4.67 -3.59
N ARG A 242 9.61 -5.40 -3.17
CA ARG A 242 9.16 -5.40 -1.77
C ARG A 242 9.92 -6.37 -0.91
N VAL A 243 10.15 -7.58 -1.38
CA VAL A 243 10.90 -8.60 -0.64
C VAL A 243 12.31 -8.10 -0.31
N CYS A 244 13.01 -7.51 -1.27
CA CYS A 244 14.33 -6.92 -1.04
C CYS A 244 14.26 -5.75 -0.07
N ARG A 245 13.32 -4.82 -0.30
CA ARG A 245 13.15 -3.66 0.57
C ARG A 245 12.93 -4.10 2.01
N TYR A 246 12.11 -5.11 2.23
CA TYR A 246 11.77 -5.67 3.54
C TYR A 246 12.91 -6.43 4.24
N GLY A 247 14.06 -6.63 3.58
CA GLY A 247 15.25 -7.18 4.21
C GLY A 247 15.51 -8.66 3.94
N ASP A 248 14.87 -9.26 2.93
CA ASP A 248 15.16 -10.65 2.56
C ASP A 248 16.60 -10.79 2.01
N ALA A 249 17.39 -11.64 2.67
CA ALA A 249 18.82 -11.76 2.41
C ALA A 249 19.13 -12.31 1.01
N ASP A 250 18.34 -13.26 0.51
CA ASP A 250 18.54 -13.88 -0.81
C ASP A 250 18.21 -12.88 -1.92
N CYS A 251 17.15 -12.09 -1.72
CA CYS A 251 16.77 -10.99 -2.60
C CYS A 251 17.87 -9.93 -2.68
N ILE A 252 18.36 -9.45 -1.53
CA ILE A 252 19.43 -8.44 -1.45
C ILE A 252 20.72 -8.95 -2.10
N SER A 253 21.14 -10.18 -1.77
CA SER A 253 22.32 -10.81 -2.37
C SER A 253 22.19 -10.92 -3.90
N SER A 254 21.01 -11.29 -4.40
CA SER A 254 20.74 -11.34 -5.83
C SER A 254 20.78 -9.97 -6.49
N ALA A 255 20.21 -8.93 -5.85
CA ALA A 255 20.28 -7.56 -6.34
C ALA A 255 21.73 -7.06 -6.43
N LYS A 256 22.54 -7.23 -5.37
CA LYS A 256 23.96 -6.85 -5.35
C LYS A 256 24.77 -7.59 -6.43
N ARG A 257 24.58 -8.91 -6.56
CA ARG A 257 25.24 -9.72 -7.59
C ARG A 257 24.89 -9.25 -9.01
N LEU A 258 23.62 -8.93 -9.27
CA LEU A 258 23.17 -8.47 -10.58
C LEU A 258 23.71 -7.07 -10.90
N PHE A 259 23.76 -6.19 -9.90
CA PHE A 259 24.33 -4.85 -10.01
C PHE A 259 25.82 -4.91 -10.36
N ALA A 260 26.60 -5.72 -9.65
CA ALA A 260 28.03 -5.91 -9.89
C ALA A 260 28.35 -6.44 -11.31
N ASN A 261 27.45 -7.23 -11.89
CA ASN A 261 27.60 -7.72 -13.26
C ASN A 261 27.03 -6.77 -14.33
N TYR A 262 26.46 -5.62 -13.91
CA TYR A 262 25.75 -4.65 -14.73
C TYR A 262 24.94 -5.28 -15.87
N ARG A 263 24.19 -6.34 -15.53
CA ARG A 263 23.47 -7.13 -16.52
C ARG A 263 22.25 -6.35 -16.98
N GLN A 264 22.03 -6.31 -18.29
CA GLN A 264 20.82 -5.77 -18.91
C GLN A 264 19.60 -6.68 -18.68
N ASN A 265 19.27 -6.97 -17.42
CA ASN A 265 18.07 -7.73 -17.06
C ASN A 265 16.92 -6.74 -16.84
N GLY A 266 15.69 -7.08 -17.21
CA GLY A 266 14.53 -6.17 -17.14
C GLY A 266 13.94 -5.89 -15.74
N VAL A 267 14.66 -6.19 -14.65
CA VAL A 267 14.31 -5.78 -13.27
C VAL A 267 15.26 -4.70 -12.72
N ARG A 268 15.80 -3.85 -13.59
CA ARG A 268 16.83 -2.84 -13.24
C ARG A 268 16.43 -1.93 -12.09
N THR A 269 15.17 -1.49 -12.05
CA THR A 269 14.67 -0.63 -10.96
C THR A 269 14.82 -1.30 -9.59
N VAL A 270 14.56 -2.61 -9.51
CA VAL A 270 14.76 -3.39 -8.28
C VAL A 270 16.24 -3.52 -7.96
N VAL A 271 17.05 -3.86 -8.96
CA VAL A 271 18.49 -4.09 -8.82
C VAL A 271 19.21 -2.82 -8.36
N TYR A 272 19.04 -1.70 -9.06
CA TYR A 272 19.76 -0.47 -8.77
C TYR A 272 19.41 0.06 -7.38
N CYS A 273 18.11 0.13 -7.05
CA CYS A 273 17.70 0.67 -5.75
C CYS A 273 18.19 -0.20 -4.58
N ASN A 274 18.03 -1.52 -4.66
CA ASN A 274 18.41 -2.39 -3.54
C ASN A 274 19.92 -2.63 -3.44
N ALA A 275 20.66 -2.58 -4.56
CA ALA A 275 22.12 -2.62 -4.51
C ALA A 275 22.68 -1.39 -3.79
N LEU A 276 22.20 -0.19 -4.12
CA LEU A 276 22.64 1.05 -3.47
C LEU A 276 22.17 1.16 -2.02
N ARG A 277 20.95 0.70 -1.71
CA ARG A 277 20.41 0.69 -0.34
C ARG A 277 21.22 -0.20 0.61
N HIS A 278 21.72 -1.33 0.11
CA HIS A 278 22.45 -2.33 0.90
C HIS A 278 23.92 -2.44 0.46
N SER A 279 24.47 -1.35 -0.07
CA SER A 279 25.85 -1.32 -0.58
C SER A 279 26.86 -1.36 0.57
N ASP A 280 27.93 -2.14 0.40
CA ASP A 280 29.07 -2.15 1.33
C ASP A 280 30.07 -1.02 1.00
N ASP A 281 30.07 -0.53 -0.25
CA ASP A 281 30.85 0.60 -0.76
C ASP A 281 29.91 1.55 -1.51
N VAL A 282 29.11 2.28 -0.72
CA VAL A 282 28.06 3.17 -1.25
C VAL A 282 28.61 4.23 -2.20
N GLN A 283 29.83 4.73 -1.97
CA GLN A 283 30.46 5.72 -2.85
C GLN A 283 30.83 5.09 -4.19
N GLY A 284 31.51 3.94 -4.18
CA GLY A 284 31.91 3.25 -5.41
C GLY A 284 30.73 2.80 -6.26
N ASP A 285 29.71 2.20 -5.64
CA ASP A 285 28.49 1.77 -6.34
C ASP A 285 27.69 2.95 -6.90
N PHE A 286 27.64 4.07 -6.16
CA PHE A 286 26.99 5.29 -6.61
C PHE A 286 27.74 5.93 -7.79
N ASP A 287 29.06 6.07 -7.70
CA ASP A 287 29.90 6.64 -8.76
C ASP A 287 29.80 5.82 -10.04
N PHE A 288 29.78 4.49 -9.91
CA PHE A 288 29.55 3.59 -11.03
C PHE A 288 28.18 3.86 -11.70
N LEU A 289 27.10 3.90 -10.91
CA LEU A 289 25.75 4.11 -11.47
C LEU A 289 25.59 5.52 -12.05
N TRP A 290 26.21 6.53 -11.44
CA TRP A 290 26.30 7.89 -11.97
C TRP A 290 27.04 7.93 -13.31
N GLN A 291 28.15 7.19 -13.44
CA GLN A 291 28.85 7.05 -14.71
C GLN A 291 27.94 6.47 -15.79
N GLN A 292 27.14 5.44 -15.48
CA GLN A 292 26.19 4.88 -16.42
C GLN A 292 25.14 5.90 -16.87
N TYR A 293 24.69 6.76 -15.96
CA TYR A 293 23.81 7.89 -16.28
C TYR A 293 24.44 8.83 -17.31
N THR A 294 25.70 9.23 -17.12
CA THR A 294 26.38 10.14 -18.05
C THR A 294 26.60 9.56 -19.45
N GLN A 295 26.59 8.23 -19.58
CA GLN A 295 26.82 7.53 -20.84
C GLN A 295 25.54 7.19 -21.62
N THR A 296 24.41 7.01 -20.93
CA THR A 296 23.15 6.62 -21.56
C THR A 296 22.41 7.82 -22.16
N LYS A 297 21.75 7.60 -23.30
CA LYS A 297 20.79 8.56 -23.91
C LYS A 297 19.35 8.08 -23.81
N LEU A 298 19.13 6.89 -23.26
CA LEU A 298 17.80 6.29 -23.18
C LEU A 298 17.04 6.86 -22.00
N SER A 299 16.00 7.65 -22.26
CA SER A 299 15.21 8.32 -21.21
C SER A 299 14.66 7.37 -20.14
N SER A 300 14.23 6.15 -20.51
CA SER A 300 13.73 5.17 -19.55
C SER A 300 14.83 4.62 -18.63
N GLU A 301 16.06 4.48 -19.15
CA GLU A 301 17.21 4.09 -18.34
C GLU A 301 17.60 5.22 -17.40
N ILE A 302 17.62 6.47 -17.87
CA ILE A 302 17.90 7.65 -17.05
C ILE A 302 16.97 7.70 -15.83
N MET A 303 15.65 7.54 -16.03
CA MET A 303 14.68 7.53 -14.92
C MET A 303 14.92 6.37 -13.94
N THR A 304 15.32 5.20 -14.47
CA THR A 304 15.63 4.03 -13.64
C THR A 304 16.89 4.25 -12.81
N ILE A 305 17.91 4.89 -13.38
CA ILE A 305 19.13 5.29 -12.68
C ILE A 305 18.81 6.35 -11.62
N TYR A 306 18.03 7.37 -11.94
CA TYR A 306 17.65 8.39 -10.97
C TYR A 306 16.97 7.80 -9.74
N SER A 307 16.07 6.83 -9.95
CA SER A 307 15.42 6.10 -8.87
C SER A 307 16.41 5.25 -8.06
N GLY A 308 17.40 4.62 -8.72
CA GLY A 308 18.42 3.82 -8.06
C GLY A 308 19.36 4.64 -7.19
N LEU A 309 19.87 5.75 -7.71
CA LEU A 309 20.75 6.69 -7.01
C LEU A 309 20.07 7.27 -5.75
N GLY A 310 18.76 7.53 -5.82
CA GLY A 310 17.98 8.01 -4.69
C GLY A 310 17.84 7.01 -3.54
N CYS A 311 18.15 5.73 -3.77
CA CYS A 311 18.06 4.69 -2.76
C CYS A 311 19.31 4.52 -1.89
N ALA A 312 20.39 5.27 -2.14
CA ALA A 312 21.60 5.18 -1.34
C ALA A 312 21.34 5.56 0.13
N GLU A 313 21.84 4.76 1.07
CA GLU A 313 21.74 5.03 2.51
C GLU A 313 22.96 5.81 3.01
N ASN A 314 23.26 6.96 2.38
CA ASN A 314 24.37 7.84 2.75
C ASN A 314 24.03 9.32 2.50
N THR A 315 23.90 10.10 3.57
CA THR A 315 23.51 11.51 3.51
C THR A 315 24.45 12.37 2.66
N THR A 316 25.77 12.15 2.73
CA THR A 316 26.75 12.95 1.96
C THR A 316 26.58 12.74 0.45
N VAL A 317 26.47 11.48 0.02
CA VAL A 317 26.26 11.11 -1.39
C VAL A 317 24.91 11.65 -1.89
N LEU A 318 23.85 11.49 -1.09
CA LEU A 318 22.53 12.00 -1.45
C LEU A 318 22.50 13.53 -1.56
N LYS A 319 23.14 14.27 -0.65
CA LYS A 319 23.23 15.73 -0.73
C LYS A 319 24.01 16.19 -1.97
N TRP A 320 25.09 15.49 -2.31
CA TRP A 320 25.80 15.75 -3.56
C TRP A 320 24.91 15.51 -4.78
N TYR A 321 24.13 14.43 -4.78
CA TYR A 321 23.19 14.09 -5.85
C TYR A 321 22.09 15.13 -6.02
N LEU A 322 21.47 15.57 -4.92
CA LEU A 322 20.49 16.65 -4.91
C LEU A 322 21.10 17.95 -5.47
N GLY A 323 22.36 18.24 -5.16
CA GLY A 323 23.08 19.38 -5.72
C GLY A 323 23.33 19.29 -7.23
N GLN A 324 23.33 18.10 -7.82
CA GLN A 324 23.40 17.98 -9.27
C GLN A 324 22.15 18.50 -9.98
N THR A 325 21.02 18.65 -9.27
CA THR A 325 19.80 19.24 -9.84
C THR A 325 19.90 20.75 -10.08
N ILE A 326 20.81 21.46 -9.41
CA ILE A 326 21.09 22.88 -9.65
C ILE A 326 22.37 23.12 -10.46
N ASN A 327 23.16 22.06 -10.69
CA ASN A 327 24.37 22.13 -11.50
C ASN A 327 24.03 22.06 -13.00
N SER A 328 24.25 23.15 -13.73
CA SER A 328 23.97 23.23 -15.18
C SER A 328 24.79 22.26 -16.04
N THR A 329 25.89 21.72 -15.50
CA THR A 329 26.77 20.77 -16.20
C THR A 329 26.47 19.30 -15.88
N SER A 330 25.57 19.01 -14.95
CA SER A 330 25.28 17.64 -14.54
C SER A 330 24.57 16.81 -15.62
N GLY A 331 23.85 17.49 -16.53
CA GLY A 331 22.98 16.87 -17.52
C GLY A 331 21.55 16.58 -17.01
N ILE A 332 21.26 16.82 -15.72
CA ILE A 332 19.92 16.62 -15.17
C ILE A 332 19.01 17.71 -15.73
N ARG A 333 17.89 17.31 -16.35
CA ARG A 333 16.97 18.27 -16.95
C ARG A 333 16.17 18.96 -15.85
N VAL A 334 15.89 20.24 -16.03
CA VAL A 334 15.06 21.05 -15.12
C VAL A 334 13.70 20.38 -14.83
N GLN A 335 13.10 19.74 -15.83
CA GLN A 335 11.84 19.00 -15.70
C GLN A 335 11.94 17.73 -14.82
N ASP A 336 13.13 17.16 -14.65
CA ASP A 336 13.36 15.94 -13.88
C ASP A 336 13.62 16.24 -12.40
N PHE A 337 13.76 17.53 -12.02
CA PHE A 337 14.00 18.01 -10.66
C PHE A 337 13.07 17.35 -9.62
N THR A 338 11.77 17.39 -9.85
CA THR A 338 10.79 16.84 -8.90
C THR A 338 10.89 15.32 -8.78
N SER A 339 11.28 14.64 -9.85
CA SER A 339 11.46 13.18 -9.85
C SER A 339 12.70 12.80 -9.04
N VAL A 340 13.85 13.42 -9.32
CA VAL A 340 15.11 13.19 -8.58
C VAL A 340 14.90 13.37 -7.08
N TRP A 341 14.34 14.50 -6.69
CA TRP A 341 14.07 14.79 -5.28
C TRP A 341 13.10 13.79 -4.65
N SER A 342 12.02 13.41 -5.37
CA SER A 342 11.07 12.43 -4.83
C SER A 342 11.64 11.05 -4.67
N TYR A 343 12.55 10.60 -5.53
CA TYR A 343 13.27 9.35 -5.33
C TYR A 343 14.15 9.38 -4.08
N VAL A 344 14.73 10.53 -3.74
CA VAL A 344 15.54 10.70 -2.52
C VAL A 344 14.66 10.75 -1.28
N TYR A 345 13.74 11.72 -1.15
CA TYR A 345 13.01 11.92 0.10
C TYR A 345 12.05 10.78 0.46
N SER A 346 11.60 9.98 -0.53
CA SER A 346 10.69 8.84 -0.31
C SER A 346 11.39 7.50 -0.09
N SER A 347 12.73 7.45 -0.23
CA SER A 347 13.50 6.20 -0.14
C SER A 347 13.49 5.63 1.28
N GLY A 348 13.56 6.48 2.29
CA GLY A 348 13.72 6.13 3.70
C GLY A 348 14.12 7.35 4.52
N LYS A 349 14.35 7.15 5.83
CA LYS A 349 14.67 8.25 6.75
C LYS A 349 15.89 9.05 6.31
N THR A 350 16.96 8.36 5.89
CA THR A 350 18.21 8.98 5.42
C THR A 350 17.94 9.96 4.27
N GLY A 351 17.13 9.56 3.29
CA GLY A 351 16.78 10.40 2.15
C GLY A 351 15.92 11.60 2.51
N THR A 352 14.96 11.43 3.43
CA THR A 352 14.17 12.55 3.96
C THR A 352 15.06 13.56 4.69
N LEU A 353 15.95 13.10 5.58
CA LEU A 353 16.87 13.97 6.32
C LEU A 353 17.86 14.68 5.38
N ALA A 354 18.47 13.95 4.44
CA ALA A 354 19.38 14.53 3.45
C ALA A 354 18.71 15.64 2.62
N SER A 355 17.43 15.47 2.28
CA SER A 355 16.65 16.47 1.55
C SER A 355 16.39 17.73 2.38
N LEU A 356 16.00 17.58 3.65
CA LEU A 356 15.77 18.72 4.56
C LEU A 356 17.08 19.49 4.81
N GLU A 357 18.17 18.79 5.12
CA GLU A 357 19.49 19.40 5.35
C GLU A 357 20.02 20.09 4.10
N TYR A 358 19.84 19.50 2.91
CA TYR A 358 20.25 20.16 1.67
C TYR A 358 19.50 21.48 1.44
N ILE A 359 18.18 21.51 1.71
CA ILE A 359 17.38 22.73 1.63
C ILE A 359 17.91 23.78 2.62
N GLU A 360 18.13 23.39 3.89
CA GLU A 360 18.64 24.28 4.93
C GLU A 360 19.96 24.95 4.52
N GLU A 361 20.90 24.17 3.97
CA GLU A 361 22.24 24.63 3.62
C GLU A 361 22.30 25.40 2.29
N ASN A 362 21.41 25.12 1.33
CA ASN A 362 21.52 25.59 -0.06
C ASN A 362 20.28 26.35 -0.55
N TYR A 363 19.44 26.82 0.37
CA TYR A 363 18.15 27.44 0.05
C TYR A 363 18.26 28.57 -0.98
N ALA A 364 19.25 29.46 -0.87
CA ALA A 364 19.41 30.59 -1.78
C ALA A 364 19.57 30.12 -3.25
N ALA A 365 20.46 29.15 -3.48
CA ALA A 365 20.69 28.58 -4.81
C ALA A 365 19.45 27.82 -5.32
N LEU A 366 18.77 27.07 -4.45
CA LEU A 366 17.55 26.36 -4.80
C LEU A 366 16.40 27.30 -5.19
N LYS A 367 16.18 28.36 -4.41
CA LYS A 367 15.15 29.37 -4.66
C LYS A 367 15.39 30.07 -6.00
N ASP A 368 16.64 30.33 -6.34
CA ASP A 368 17.00 31.01 -7.58
C ASP A 368 16.88 30.08 -8.79
N ALA A 369 17.15 28.79 -8.62
CA ALA A 369 17.01 27.79 -9.68
C ALA A 369 15.55 27.35 -9.91
N TYR A 370 14.72 27.31 -8.86
CA TYR A 370 13.41 26.67 -8.88
C TYR A 370 12.35 27.49 -8.12
N SER A 371 11.21 27.72 -8.77
CA SER A 371 10.07 28.43 -8.16
C SER A 371 9.16 27.54 -7.28
N ASN A 372 9.34 26.22 -7.33
CA ASN A 372 8.46 25.22 -6.70
C ASN A 372 9.05 24.60 -5.41
N VAL A 373 9.99 25.28 -4.74
CA VAL A 373 10.58 24.81 -3.47
C VAL A 373 9.51 24.59 -2.38
N GLY A 374 8.44 25.41 -2.35
CA GLY A 374 7.30 25.18 -1.46
C GLY A 374 6.63 23.81 -1.66
N SER A 375 6.40 23.42 -2.92
CA SER A 375 5.84 22.10 -3.26
C SER A 375 6.78 20.95 -2.91
N LEU A 376 8.09 21.17 -3.02
CA LEU A 376 9.11 20.22 -2.58
C LEU A 376 9.03 19.98 -1.06
N ILE A 377 8.92 21.04 -0.27
CA ILE A 377 8.75 20.97 1.19
C ILE A 377 7.48 20.18 1.55
N SER A 378 6.35 20.47 0.87
CA SER A 378 5.12 19.69 1.04
C SER A 378 5.26 18.22 0.61
N GLY A 379 6.08 17.93 -0.40
CA GLY A 379 6.39 16.57 -0.81
C GLY A 379 7.13 15.80 0.28
N ILE A 380 8.19 16.39 0.83
CA ILE A 380 9.02 15.83 1.91
C ILE A 380 8.18 15.61 3.18
N SER A 381 7.30 16.55 3.54
CA SER A 381 6.51 16.47 4.77
C SER A 381 5.58 15.25 4.82
N ASN A 382 5.21 14.68 3.68
CA ASN A 382 4.43 13.44 3.63
C ASN A 382 5.20 12.21 4.14
N TYR A 383 6.53 12.27 4.23
CA TYR A 383 7.41 11.17 4.64
C TYR A 383 8.03 11.39 6.03
N ILE A 384 7.59 12.42 6.75
CA ILE A 384 7.97 12.67 8.14
C ILE A 384 7.09 11.81 9.04
N TYR A 385 7.74 10.96 9.84
CA TYR A 385 7.08 10.02 10.75
C TYR A 385 7.70 10.02 12.16
N ASP A 386 8.80 10.74 12.38
CA ASP A 386 9.45 10.86 13.69
C ASP A 386 9.86 12.29 14.05
N GLU A 387 10.21 12.48 15.32
CA GLU A 387 10.57 13.77 15.91
C GLU A 387 11.88 14.34 15.36
N GLU A 388 12.82 13.50 14.92
CA GLU A 388 14.08 13.95 14.35
C GLU A 388 13.85 14.62 12.99
N GLN A 389 13.08 13.97 12.12
CA GLN A 389 12.66 14.53 10.84
C GLN A 389 11.82 15.80 11.02
N LEU A 390 10.91 15.81 12.02
CA LEU A 390 10.09 16.99 12.32
C LEU A 390 10.95 18.18 12.79
N ALA A 391 11.94 17.93 13.64
CA ALA A 391 12.88 18.96 14.09
C ALA A 391 13.68 19.57 12.92
N LYS A 392 14.15 18.73 11.98
CA LYS A 392 14.82 19.19 10.75
C LYS A 392 13.90 20.02 9.85
N LEU A 393 12.63 19.63 9.70
CA LEU A 393 11.65 20.45 8.99
C LEU A 393 11.44 21.79 9.70
N SER A 394 11.41 21.80 11.03
CA SER A 394 11.22 23.03 11.82
C SER A 394 12.41 23.99 11.68
N ALA A 395 13.62 23.46 11.51
CA ALA A 395 14.82 24.28 11.31
C ALA A 395 14.72 25.13 10.03
N LEU A 396 13.97 24.69 9.01
CA LEU A 396 13.79 25.45 7.77
C LEU A 396 13.14 26.84 8.00
N SER A 397 12.35 27.00 9.07
CA SER A 397 11.75 28.29 9.44
C SER A 397 12.79 29.36 9.81
N ASN A 398 14.02 28.96 10.16
CA ASN A 398 15.09 29.86 10.56
C ASN A 398 16.01 30.26 9.38
N ILE A 399 15.73 29.78 8.16
CA ILE A 399 16.55 30.09 6.99
C ILE A 399 16.50 31.58 6.67
N THR A 400 17.68 32.19 6.55
CA THR A 400 17.79 33.60 6.13
C THR A 400 17.37 33.75 4.66
N GLY A 401 16.50 34.74 4.38
CA GLY A 401 16.00 34.99 3.02
C GLY A 401 14.85 34.10 2.58
N LEU A 402 14.25 33.31 3.50
CA LEU A 402 13.04 32.53 3.24
C LEU A 402 11.91 33.45 2.74
N THR A 403 11.28 33.10 1.62
CA THR A 403 10.17 33.91 1.09
C THR A 403 8.91 33.65 1.91
N LEU A 404 7.98 34.62 1.93
CA LEU A 404 6.70 34.46 2.63
C LEU A 404 5.92 33.21 2.16
N SER A 405 5.92 32.93 0.85
CA SER A 405 5.27 31.73 0.28
C SER A 405 5.91 30.43 0.78
N HIS A 406 7.24 30.38 0.85
CA HIS A 406 7.95 29.22 1.38
C HIS A 406 7.78 29.07 2.89
N GLN A 407 7.73 30.18 3.64
CA GLN A 407 7.41 30.16 5.06
C GLN A 407 6.03 29.53 5.31
N THR A 408 4.99 29.94 4.59
CA THR A 408 3.66 29.32 4.68
C THR A 408 3.69 27.82 4.33
N SER A 409 4.52 27.43 3.37
CA SER A 409 4.70 26.02 2.99
C SER A 409 5.33 25.21 4.13
N VAL A 410 6.34 25.77 4.82
CA VAL A 410 6.98 25.16 6.00
C VAL A 410 5.98 25.04 7.15
N GLU A 411 5.24 26.10 7.48
CA GLU A 411 4.24 26.10 8.56
C GLU A 411 3.13 25.06 8.31
N THR A 412 2.65 24.96 7.07
CA THR A 412 1.65 23.96 6.66
C THR A 412 2.22 22.54 6.75
N ALA A 413 3.45 22.35 6.30
CA ALA A 413 4.17 21.08 6.37
C ALA A 413 4.38 20.64 7.83
N LEU A 414 4.73 21.57 8.72
CA LEU A 414 4.93 21.29 10.16
C LEU A 414 3.63 20.84 10.82
N ASN A 415 2.55 21.60 10.63
CA ASN A 415 1.25 21.26 11.20
C ASN A 415 0.75 19.90 10.70
N SER A 416 0.88 19.63 9.40
CA SER A 416 0.47 18.34 8.82
C SER A 416 1.32 17.17 9.31
N SER A 417 2.64 17.35 9.44
CA SER A 417 3.56 16.31 9.91
C SER A 417 3.35 15.99 11.39
N ALA A 418 3.22 17.01 12.24
CA ALA A 418 2.95 16.83 13.68
C ALA A 418 1.63 16.10 13.94
N ASN A 419 0.58 16.46 13.19
CA ASN A 419 -0.70 15.75 13.24
C ASN A 419 -0.57 14.30 12.75
N ALA A 420 0.20 14.07 11.68
CA ALA A 420 0.43 12.72 11.15
C ALA A 420 1.20 11.83 12.13
N ILE A 421 2.22 12.35 12.83
CA ILE A 421 2.97 11.64 13.86
C ILE A 421 2.04 11.26 15.03
N THR A 422 1.23 12.20 15.50
CA THR A 422 0.26 11.95 16.58
C THR A 422 -0.74 10.87 16.17
N TRP A 423 -1.27 10.96 14.96
CA TRP A 423 -2.20 9.97 14.41
C TRP A 423 -1.55 8.59 14.23
N ALA A 424 -0.28 8.55 13.82
CA ALA A 424 0.46 7.30 13.60
C ALA A 424 0.61 6.46 14.88
N GLN A 425 0.59 7.07 16.07
CA GLN A 425 0.67 6.32 17.33
C GLN A 425 -0.48 5.33 17.50
N LEU A 426 -1.69 5.71 17.08
CA LEU A 426 -2.85 4.80 17.12
C LEU A 426 -2.68 3.60 16.18
N LEU A 427 -2.02 3.81 15.04
CA LEU A 427 -1.74 2.73 14.09
C LEU A 427 -0.69 1.77 14.63
N LYS A 428 0.33 2.31 15.28
CA LYS A 428 1.40 1.53 15.91
C LYS A 428 0.83 0.61 16.98
N GLU A 429 -0.07 1.12 17.82
CA GLU A 429 -0.75 0.33 18.84
C GLU A 429 -1.53 -0.86 18.24
N ASP A 430 -2.29 -0.63 17.17
CA ASP A 430 -3.04 -1.69 16.47
C ASP A 430 -2.12 -2.80 15.94
N ILE A 431 -1.06 -2.40 15.24
CA ILE A 431 -0.12 -3.33 14.63
C ILE A 431 0.57 -4.17 15.69
N VAL A 432 1.08 -3.53 16.75
CA VAL A 432 1.77 -4.22 17.85
C VAL A 432 0.82 -5.19 18.53
N THR A 433 -0.41 -4.75 18.84
CA THR A 433 -1.44 -5.60 19.46
C THR A 433 -1.70 -6.87 18.63
N TYR A 434 -1.86 -6.73 17.32
CA TYR A 434 -2.08 -7.86 16.43
C TYR A 434 -0.86 -8.80 16.37
N LEU A 435 0.34 -8.23 16.16
CA LEU A 435 1.57 -9.02 15.97
C LEU A 435 1.98 -9.75 17.24
N ASP A 436 1.86 -9.12 18.41
CA ASP A 436 2.17 -9.75 19.70
C ASP A 436 1.21 -10.93 19.97
N ALA A 437 -0.07 -10.79 19.61
CA ALA A 437 -1.03 -11.87 19.73
C ALA A 437 -0.73 -13.04 18.78
N GLU A 438 -0.29 -12.76 17.55
CA GLU A 438 0.10 -13.78 16.57
C GLU A 438 1.36 -14.54 17.02
N ASP A 439 2.38 -13.82 17.51
CA ASP A 439 3.61 -14.43 18.02
C ASP A 439 3.34 -15.29 19.28
N ALA A 440 2.45 -14.83 20.17
CA ALA A 440 2.01 -15.63 21.32
C ALA A 440 1.29 -16.91 20.88
N ALA A 441 0.39 -16.83 19.90
CA ALA A 441 -0.32 -18.00 19.36
C ALA A 441 0.66 -19.00 18.71
N ALA A 442 1.65 -18.51 17.96
CA ALA A 442 2.69 -19.33 17.36
C ALA A 442 3.56 -20.04 18.42
N GLY A 443 3.93 -19.34 19.49
CA GLY A 443 4.66 -19.92 20.63
C GLY A 443 3.88 -21.05 21.34
N VAL A 444 2.57 -20.86 21.52
CA VAL A 444 1.69 -21.91 22.08
C VAL A 444 1.60 -23.11 21.13
N ALA A 445 1.47 -22.90 19.82
CA ALA A 445 1.46 -23.99 18.85
C ALA A 445 2.78 -24.79 18.83
N MET A 446 3.92 -24.09 18.90
CA MET A 446 5.24 -24.71 18.93
C MET A 446 5.45 -25.53 20.22
N SER A 447 5.06 -25.00 21.38
CA SER A 447 5.15 -25.75 22.65
C SER A 447 4.28 -27.02 22.68
N ARG A 448 3.07 -26.98 22.10
CA ARG A 448 2.21 -28.17 21.94
C ARG A 448 2.84 -29.21 21.01
N SER A 449 3.44 -28.76 19.91
CA SER A 449 4.11 -29.62 18.93
C SER A 449 5.32 -30.34 19.56
N SER A 450 6.15 -29.61 20.29
CA SER A 450 7.30 -30.17 21.02
C SER A 450 6.86 -31.13 22.14
N SER A 451 5.76 -30.83 22.82
CA SER A 451 5.18 -31.72 23.85
C SER A 451 4.67 -33.04 23.24
N CYS A 452 4.04 -33.00 22.07
CA CYS A 452 3.64 -34.20 21.33
C CYS A 452 4.84 -35.03 20.90
N LEU A 453 5.90 -34.40 20.35
CA LEU A 453 7.12 -35.11 19.95
C LEU A 453 7.83 -35.79 21.14
N LEU A 454 7.87 -35.13 22.31
CA LEU A 454 8.41 -35.71 23.54
C LEU A 454 7.56 -36.89 24.03
N LEU A 455 6.23 -36.82 23.93
CA LEU A 455 5.33 -37.93 24.26
C LEU A 455 5.53 -39.12 23.32
N PHE A 456 5.67 -38.90 22.02
CA PHE A 456 5.98 -39.96 21.05
C PHE A 456 7.35 -40.58 21.30
N ALA A 457 8.37 -39.78 21.65
CA ALA A 457 9.69 -40.29 22.02
C ALA A 457 9.66 -41.12 23.31
N LEU A 458 8.91 -40.69 24.33
CA LEU A 458 8.70 -41.43 25.58
C LEU A 458 7.94 -42.75 25.35
N LEU A 459 6.89 -42.75 24.51
CA LEU A 459 6.16 -43.97 24.14
C LEU A 459 7.04 -44.94 23.33
N ALA A 460 7.88 -44.43 22.43
CA ALA A 460 8.84 -45.25 21.69
C ALA A 460 9.93 -45.85 22.59
N LEU A 461 10.38 -45.12 23.62
CA LEU A 461 11.31 -45.61 24.63
C LEU A 461 10.67 -46.65 25.55
N LEU A 462 9.43 -46.44 25.99
CA LEU A 462 8.68 -47.41 26.80
C LEU A 462 8.44 -48.71 26.02
N ASN A 463 8.08 -48.63 24.73
CA ASN A 463 7.94 -49.83 23.88
C ASN A 463 9.25 -50.62 23.68
N ARG A 464 10.43 -50.00 23.87
CA ARG A 464 11.73 -50.69 23.85
C ARG A 464 12.11 -51.35 25.18
N VAL A 465 11.45 -50.98 26.28
CA VAL A 465 11.69 -51.56 27.62
C VAL A 465 10.80 -52.79 27.88
N PHE A 466 9.69 -52.91 27.15
CA PHE A 466 8.73 -54.01 27.29
C PHE A 466 8.83 -55.10 26.20
N TYR A 467 9.93 -55.15 25.44
CA TYR A 467 10.25 -56.22 24.49
C TYR A 467 11.66 -56.77 24.69
#